data_AF-A0A4Y2EBK9-F1
#
_entry.id   AF-A0A4Y2EBK9-F1
#
_cell.length_a   1.000
_cell.length_b   1.000
_cell.length_c   1.000
_cell.angle_alpha   90.00
_cell.angle_beta   90.00
_cell.angle_gamma   90.00
#
_symmetry.space_group_name_H-M   'P 1'
#
loop_
_entity.id
_entity.type
_entity.pdbx_description
1 polymer ?
#
loop_
_entity_poly.entity_id
_entity_poly.type
_entity_poly.pdbx_seq_one_letter_code
_entity_poly.pdbx_strand_id
1 'polypeptide(L)'
;ETELTKTDVNVDALEEMLEQLAVESNELKNLDSQIEEFVSDDKLEKEVKEVAEYTQKIITWKFRATKKIRERTKNVDSLNVPSSCYKESSSNIKLPKLSISKFYGQSSLWLSFWNSFESAIHENDSLSEVSKFNYLKAHLGGSALSTIEGFALTP
;
A
#
# COMPACT_ATOMS: atom_id res chain seq x y z
N GLU A 1 22.98 15.80 -31.59
CA GLU A 1 24.26 16.20 -30.96
C GLU A 1 25.49 15.97 -31.85
N THR A 2 25.58 14.88 -32.61
CA THR A 2 26.81 14.50 -33.36
C THR A 2 27.14 15.33 -34.61
N GLU A 3 26.17 16.06 -35.19
CA GLU A 3 26.41 16.96 -36.33
C GLU A 3 26.86 18.37 -35.91
N LEU A 4 26.52 18.80 -34.69
CA LEU A 4 26.88 20.12 -34.13
C LEU A 4 28.35 20.23 -33.71
N THR A 5 29.07 19.10 -33.65
CA THR A 5 30.47 19.02 -33.18
C THR A 5 31.50 18.85 -34.30
N LYS A 6 31.06 18.76 -35.57
CA LYS A 6 31.97 18.69 -36.73
C LYS A 6 32.55 20.06 -37.04
N THR A 7 33.79 20.12 -37.50
CA THR A 7 34.51 21.38 -37.82
C THR A 7 34.21 21.92 -39.22
N ASP A 8 33.58 21.12 -40.08
CA ASP A 8 33.16 21.46 -41.44
C ASP A 8 31.64 21.23 -41.53
N VAL A 9 30.89 22.24 -41.09
CA VAL A 9 29.44 22.15 -40.90
C VAL A 9 28.76 22.74 -42.14
N ASN A 10 27.98 21.92 -42.83
CA ASN A 10 27.14 22.39 -43.92
C ASN A 10 25.90 23.10 -43.35
N VAL A 11 25.90 24.43 -43.45
CA VAL A 11 24.84 25.30 -42.90
C VAL A 11 23.49 24.99 -43.52
N ASP A 12 23.43 24.75 -44.84
CA ASP A 12 22.19 24.44 -45.55
C ASP A 12 21.57 23.12 -45.06
N ALA A 13 22.41 22.12 -44.77
CA ALA A 13 21.96 20.84 -44.22
C ALA A 13 21.45 20.96 -42.78
N LEU A 14 22.06 21.83 -41.96
CA LEU A 14 21.57 22.11 -40.62
C LEU A 14 20.23 22.86 -40.64
N GLU A 15 20.06 23.78 -41.59
CA GLU A 15 18.79 24.53 -41.76
C GLU A 15 17.66 23.58 -42.14
N GLU A 16 17.91 22.64 -43.06
CA GLU A 16 16.97 21.58 -43.44
C GLU A 16 16.61 20.66 -42.25
N MET A 17 17.60 20.25 -41.45
CA MET A 17 17.36 19.44 -40.24
C MET A 17 16.55 20.20 -39.19
N LEU A 18 16.75 21.51 -39.06
CA LEU A 18 16.02 22.35 -38.11
C LEU A 18 14.56 22.50 -38.54
N GLU A 19 14.32 22.63 -39.85
CA GLU A 19 12.97 22.66 -40.42
C GLU A 19 12.25 21.31 -40.26
N GLN A 20 12.96 20.19 -40.48
CA GLN A 20 12.43 18.85 -40.19
C GLN A 20 12.06 18.67 -38.71
N LEU A 21 12.95 19.11 -37.80
CA LEU A 21 12.69 19.05 -36.36
C LEU A 21 11.49 19.90 -35.95
N ALA A 22 11.29 21.06 -36.60
CA ALA A 22 10.14 21.92 -36.37
C ALA A 22 8.83 21.26 -36.83
N VAL A 23 8.84 20.61 -37.99
CA VAL A 23 7.69 19.84 -38.50
C VAL A 23 7.36 18.69 -37.55
N GLU A 24 8.34 17.88 -37.18
CA GLU A 24 8.16 16.70 -36.33
C GLU A 24 7.70 17.08 -34.91
N SER A 25 8.23 18.18 -34.36
CA SER A 25 7.77 18.76 -33.09
C SER A 25 6.29 19.18 -33.14
N ASN A 26 5.85 19.76 -34.27
CA ASN A 26 4.47 20.18 -34.44
C ASN A 26 3.53 18.97 -34.64
N GLU A 27 3.99 17.92 -35.31
CA GLU A 27 3.27 16.64 -35.40
C GLU A 27 3.09 15.97 -34.04
N LEU A 28 4.16 15.92 -33.22
CA LEU A 28 4.09 15.41 -31.85
C LEU A 28 3.08 16.19 -31.01
N LYS A 29 3.12 17.52 -31.07
CA LYS A 29 2.18 18.37 -30.35
C LYS A 29 0.72 18.11 -30.74
N ASN A 30 0.48 17.89 -32.03
CA ASN A 30 -0.85 17.55 -32.53
C ASN A 30 -1.32 16.16 -32.09
N LEU A 31 -0.40 15.20 -31.97
CA LEU A 31 -0.71 13.86 -31.47
C LEU A 31 -1.03 13.88 -29.97
N ASP A 32 -0.26 14.63 -29.18
CA ASP A 32 -0.53 14.83 -27.75
C ASP A 32 -1.91 15.44 -27.51
N SER A 33 -2.28 16.46 -28.29
CA SER A 33 -3.61 17.08 -28.20
C SER A 33 -4.74 16.08 -28.50
N GLN A 34 -4.54 15.17 -29.46
CA GLN A 34 -5.51 14.11 -29.75
C GLN A 34 -5.61 13.11 -28.59
N ILE A 35 -4.49 12.74 -27.96
CA ILE A 35 -4.48 11.83 -26.81
C ILE A 35 -5.23 12.45 -25.62
N GLU A 36 -4.98 13.73 -25.33
CA GLU A 36 -5.68 14.48 -24.28
C GLU A 36 -7.19 14.54 -24.53
N GLU A 37 -7.63 14.66 -25.79
CA GLU A 37 -9.05 14.65 -26.15
C GLU A 37 -9.73 13.29 -25.88
N PHE A 38 -9.03 12.18 -26.08
CA PHE A 38 -9.58 10.82 -25.84
C PHE A 38 -9.80 10.50 -24.36
N VAL A 39 -9.12 11.22 -23.45
CA VAL A 39 -9.24 11.03 -22.00
C VAL A 39 -9.66 12.36 -21.38
N SER A 40 -10.95 12.67 -21.45
CA SER A 40 -11.45 13.84 -20.72
C SER A 40 -11.22 13.64 -19.22
N ASP A 41 -10.45 14.53 -18.60
CA ASP A 41 -10.20 14.53 -17.15
C ASP A 41 -11.50 14.42 -16.34
N ASP A 42 -12.57 15.08 -16.79
CA ASP A 42 -13.90 15.02 -16.17
C ASP A 42 -14.47 13.59 -16.08
N LYS A 43 -14.25 12.77 -17.11
CA LYS A 43 -14.71 11.38 -17.14
C LYS A 43 -13.86 10.50 -16.23
N LEU A 44 -12.55 10.73 -16.21
CA LEU A 44 -11.65 10.03 -15.29
C LEU A 44 -11.99 10.37 -13.83
N GLU A 45 -12.21 11.64 -13.51
CA GLU A 45 -12.59 12.10 -12.17
C GLU A 45 -13.93 11.49 -11.74
N LYS A 46 -14.91 11.42 -12.64
CA LYS A 46 -16.19 10.75 -12.37
C LYS A 46 -16.01 9.27 -12.05
N GLU A 47 -15.23 8.55 -12.86
CA GLU A 47 -14.96 7.12 -12.63
C GLU A 47 -14.22 6.88 -11.30
N VAL A 48 -13.22 7.71 -10.98
CA VAL A 48 -12.50 7.65 -9.70
C VAL A 48 -13.47 7.86 -8.53
N LYS A 49 -14.36 8.85 -8.63
CA LYS A 49 -15.36 9.13 -7.59
C LYS A 49 -16.33 7.97 -7.41
N GLU A 50 -16.86 7.41 -8.49
CA GLU A 50 -17.77 6.26 -8.44
C GLU A 50 -17.10 5.05 -7.78
N VAL A 51 -15.85 4.73 -8.16
CA VAL A 51 -15.08 3.63 -7.57
C VAL A 51 -14.84 3.85 -6.06
N ALA A 52 -14.53 5.08 -5.65
CA ALA A 52 -14.34 5.41 -4.24
C ALA A 52 -15.64 5.19 -3.43
N GLU A 53 -16.78 5.61 -3.97
CA GLU A 53 -18.09 5.42 -3.32
C GLU A 53 -18.46 3.94 -3.18
N TYR A 54 -18.24 3.13 -4.21
CA TYR A 54 -18.49 1.68 -4.14
C TYR A 54 -17.56 0.98 -3.14
N THR A 55 -16.28 1.35 -3.12
CA THR A 55 -15.30 0.81 -2.18
C THR A 55 -15.71 1.09 -0.73
N GLN A 56 -16.12 2.32 -0.44
CA GLN A 56 -16.58 2.72 0.89
C GLN A 56 -17.84 1.94 1.32
N LYS A 57 -18.79 1.73 0.40
CA LYS A 57 -19.99 0.91 0.65
C LYS A 57 -19.59 -0.52 0.99
N ILE A 58 -18.72 -1.16 0.19
CA ILE A 58 -18.28 -2.54 0.41
C ILE A 58 -17.62 -2.69 1.79
N ILE A 59 -16.70 -1.79 2.15
CA ILE A 59 -16.03 -1.79 3.46
C ILE A 59 -17.06 -1.70 4.58
N THR A 60 -18.00 -0.77 4.47
CA THR A 60 -19.06 -0.55 5.48
C THR A 60 -19.95 -1.77 5.66
N TRP A 61 -20.40 -2.38 4.56
CA TRP A 61 -21.25 -3.57 4.60
C TRP A 61 -20.49 -4.80 5.12
N LYS A 62 -19.24 -4.99 4.71
CA LYS A 62 -18.36 -6.05 5.22
C LYS A 62 -18.16 -5.92 6.73
N PHE A 63 -17.93 -4.70 7.23
CA PHE A 63 -17.81 -4.44 8.66
C PHE A 63 -19.12 -4.76 9.41
N ARG A 64 -20.27 -4.28 8.90
CA ARG A 64 -21.60 -4.56 9.50
C ARG A 64 -21.90 -6.04 9.56
N ALA A 65 -21.66 -6.77 8.46
CA ALA A 65 -21.86 -8.22 8.40
C ALA A 65 -20.97 -8.95 9.39
N THR A 66 -19.66 -8.62 9.41
CA THR A 66 -18.69 -9.23 10.33
C THR A 66 -19.07 -8.99 11.79
N LYS A 67 -19.49 -7.76 12.13
CA LYS A 67 -19.97 -7.41 13.47
C LYS A 67 -21.20 -8.24 13.85
N LYS A 68 -22.18 -8.39 12.95
CA LYS A 68 -23.40 -9.16 13.21
C LYS A 68 -23.14 -10.65 13.40
N ILE A 69 -22.21 -11.22 12.62
CA ILE A 69 -21.77 -12.61 12.78
C ILE A 69 -21.15 -12.78 14.18
N ARG A 70 -20.21 -11.92 14.56
CA ARG A 70 -19.55 -11.96 15.88
C ARG A 70 -20.52 -11.87 17.06
N GLU A 71 -21.54 -11.01 16.96
CA GLU A 71 -22.60 -10.89 17.99
C GLU A 71 -23.40 -12.19 18.16
N ARG A 72 -23.68 -12.91 17.06
CA ARG A 72 -24.42 -14.17 17.10
C ARG A 72 -23.56 -15.33 17.60
N THR A 73 -22.29 -15.41 17.20
CA THR A 73 -21.39 -16.50 17.62
C THR A 73 -21.11 -16.46 19.12
N LYS A 74 -21.00 -15.26 19.74
CA LYS A 74 -20.86 -15.11 21.20
C LYS A 74 -22.04 -15.65 22.01
N ASN A 75 -23.23 -15.75 21.42
CA ASN A 75 -24.45 -16.17 22.14
C ASN A 75 -24.62 -17.69 22.19
N VAL A 76 -23.81 -18.46 21.45
CA VAL A 76 -23.90 -19.94 21.40
C VAL A 76 -23.08 -20.61 22.51
N ASP A 77 -22.05 -19.94 23.06
CA ASP A 77 -21.17 -20.50 24.11
C ASP A 77 -21.72 -20.35 25.55
N SER A 78 -22.91 -19.78 25.76
CA SER A 78 -23.42 -19.41 27.10
C SER A 78 -24.45 -20.37 27.71
N LEU A 79 -24.67 -21.56 27.14
CA LEU A 79 -25.56 -22.57 27.73
C LEU A 79 -24.76 -23.81 28.15
N ASN A 80 -24.22 -23.80 29.38
CA ASN A 80 -24.15 -24.94 30.32
C ASN A 80 -22.91 -24.87 31.23
N VAL A 81 -22.99 -24.20 32.39
CA VAL A 81 -22.32 -24.64 33.65
C VAL A 81 -23.07 -24.03 34.86
N PRO A 82 -23.40 -24.81 35.92
CA PRO A 82 -23.98 -24.29 37.16
C PRO A 82 -22.99 -23.45 37.99
N SER A 83 -23.55 -22.43 38.64
CA SER A 83 -22.93 -21.51 39.58
C SER A 83 -22.13 -22.19 40.70
N SER A 84 -20.86 -21.78 40.88
CA SER A 84 -20.18 -21.80 42.19
C SER A 84 -18.97 -20.86 42.20
N CYS A 85 -19.08 -19.83 43.04
CA CYS A 85 -18.01 -19.11 43.75
C CYS A 85 -16.96 -18.32 42.95
N TYR A 86 -17.04 -17.00 43.13
CA TYR A 86 -16.05 -15.97 42.81
C TYR A 86 -14.59 -16.40 43.08
N LYS A 87 -13.84 -16.56 41.99
CA LYS A 87 -12.44 -16.15 41.89
C LYS A 87 -12.34 -15.37 40.59
N GLU A 88 -11.92 -14.12 40.71
CA GLU A 88 -11.51 -13.25 39.64
C GLU A 88 -10.33 -13.91 38.91
N SER A 89 -10.65 -14.85 38.02
CA SER A 89 -9.71 -15.37 37.05
C SER A 89 -10.00 -14.57 35.80
N SER A 90 -9.10 -13.63 35.51
CA SER A 90 -8.91 -13.13 34.17
C SER A 90 -9.01 -14.33 33.24
N SER A 91 -10.09 -14.35 32.45
CA SER A 91 -10.31 -15.38 31.46
C SER A 91 -9.16 -15.26 30.48
N ASN A 92 -8.09 -16.00 30.77
CA ASN A 92 -7.03 -16.31 29.85
C ASN A 92 -7.66 -17.22 28.79
N ILE A 93 -8.52 -16.63 27.96
CA ILE A 93 -8.77 -17.11 26.62
C ILE A 93 -7.40 -16.97 25.96
N LYS A 94 -6.59 -18.03 26.05
CA LYS A 94 -5.37 -18.17 25.27
C LYS A 94 -5.82 -18.36 23.83
N LEU A 95 -6.18 -17.25 23.19
CA LEU A 95 -6.25 -17.13 21.75
C LEU A 95 -4.93 -17.71 21.21
N PRO A 96 -4.94 -18.50 20.12
CA PRO A 96 -3.70 -18.88 19.45
C PRO A 96 -2.87 -17.63 19.27
N LYS A 97 -1.60 -17.65 19.71
CA LYS A 97 -0.71 -16.50 19.50
C LYS A 97 -0.80 -16.13 18.03
N LEU A 98 -1.33 -14.95 17.73
CA LEU A 98 -1.35 -14.39 16.39
C LEU A 98 0.12 -14.29 15.94
N SER A 99 0.56 -15.26 15.16
CA SER A 99 1.92 -15.27 14.61
C SER A 99 1.94 -14.38 13.39
N ILE A 100 2.66 -13.27 13.47
CA ILE A 100 2.94 -12.43 12.31
C ILE A 100 3.83 -13.26 11.38
N SER A 101 3.42 -13.41 10.11
CA SER A 101 4.22 -14.11 9.12
C SER A 101 5.41 -13.26 8.69
N LYS A 102 6.56 -13.89 8.40
CA LYS A 102 7.73 -13.16 7.89
C LYS A 102 7.43 -12.54 6.52
N PHE A 103 7.86 -11.29 6.34
CA PHE A 103 7.76 -10.57 5.08
C PHE A 103 9.11 -10.53 4.35
N TYR A 104 9.14 -11.01 3.11
CA TYR A 104 10.37 -11.13 2.31
C TYR A 104 10.55 -10.06 1.23
N GLY A 105 9.62 -9.09 1.12
CA GLY A 105 9.68 -8.01 0.13
C GLY A 105 8.67 -8.11 -1.02
N GLN A 106 7.67 -8.99 -0.92
CA GLN A 106 6.64 -9.15 -1.96
C GLN A 106 5.54 -8.09 -1.82
N SER A 107 5.46 -7.12 -2.74
CA SER A 107 4.51 -6.00 -2.65
C SER A 107 3.04 -6.41 -2.48
N SER A 108 2.62 -7.53 -3.08
CA SER A 108 1.25 -8.07 -2.94
C SER A 108 0.88 -8.51 -1.52
N LEU A 109 1.88 -8.86 -0.69
CA LEU A 109 1.69 -9.30 0.69
C LEU A 109 1.91 -8.19 1.71
N TRP A 110 2.41 -7.02 1.28
CA TRP A 110 2.74 -5.90 2.17
C TRP A 110 1.55 -5.47 3.02
N LEU A 111 0.38 -5.25 2.42
CA LEU A 111 -0.81 -4.79 3.14
C LEU A 111 -1.27 -5.80 4.20
N SER A 112 -1.22 -7.10 3.88
CA SER A 112 -1.60 -8.15 4.83
C SER A 112 -0.60 -8.25 5.99
N PHE A 113 0.69 -8.10 5.69
CA PHE A 113 1.75 -8.07 6.69
C PHE A 113 1.60 -6.85 7.60
N TRP A 114 1.48 -5.66 7.03
CA TRP A 114 1.38 -4.40 7.78
C TRP A 114 0.18 -4.40 8.72
N ASN A 115 -1.01 -4.76 8.25
CA ASN A 115 -2.21 -4.84 9.10
C ASN A 115 -2.03 -5.77 10.31
N SER A 116 -1.30 -6.89 10.11
CA SER A 116 -1.02 -7.85 11.19
C SER A 116 0.04 -7.30 12.16
N PHE A 117 1.07 -6.66 11.64
CA PHE A 117 2.14 -6.04 12.43
C PHE A 117 1.63 -4.84 13.23
N GLU A 118 0.81 -4.00 12.61
CA GLU A 118 0.24 -2.79 13.19
C GLU A 118 -0.60 -3.09 14.42
N SER A 119 -1.57 -4.01 14.27
CA SER A 119 -2.46 -4.42 15.36
C SER A 119 -1.74 -5.16 16.49
N ALA A 120 -0.62 -5.82 16.23
CA ALA A 120 0.08 -6.65 17.21
C ALA A 120 1.22 -5.92 17.93
N ILE A 121 1.89 -4.97 17.26
CA ILE A 121 3.13 -4.34 17.73
C ILE A 121 3.07 -2.81 17.64
N HIS A 122 2.65 -2.23 16.51
CA HIS A 122 2.73 -0.77 16.31
C HIS A 122 1.82 0.00 17.26
N GLU A 123 0.57 -0.45 17.39
CA GLU A 123 -0.48 0.10 18.27
C GLU A 123 -0.28 -0.27 19.75
N ASN A 124 0.78 -1.02 20.08
CA ASN A 124 1.04 -1.40 21.46
C ASN A 124 1.88 -0.34 22.17
N ASP A 125 1.20 0.53 22.93
CA ASP A 125 1.81 1.62 23.72
C ASP A 125 2.75 1.14 24.83
N SER A 126 2.71 -0.15 25.21
CA SER A 126 3.65 -0.70 26.19
C SER A 126 5.04 -0.98 25.63
N LEU A 127 5.21 -0.91 24.29
CA LEU A 127 6.49 -1.11 23.62
C LEU A 127 7.11 0.23 23.23
N SER A 128 8.40 0.40 23.52
CA SER A 128 9.15 1.56 23.00
C SER A 128 9.34 1.47 21.49
N GLU A 129 9.56 2.60 20.83
CA GLU A 129 9.82 2.66 19.38
C GLU A 129 11.03 1.79 18.97
N VAL A 130 12.08 1.77 19.78
CA VAL A 130 13.24 0.87 19.61
C VAL A 130 12.83 -0.61 19.67
N SER A 131 11.94 -0.97 20.60
CA SER A 131 11.43 -2.34 20.70
C SER A 131 10.56 -2.69 19.50
N LYS A 132 9.66 -1.79 19.07
CA LYS A 132 8.82 -1.96 17.88
C LYS A 132 9.67 -2.18 16.63
N PHE A 133 10.74 -1.40 16.45
CA PHE A 133 11.66 -1.57 15.33
C PHE A 133 12.43 -2.90 15.37
N ASN A 134 12.85 -3.35 16.56
CA ASN A 134 13.47 -4.67 16.71
C ASN A 134 12.51 -5.81 16.33
N TYR A 135 11.24 -5.70 16.73
CA TYR A 135 10.22 -6.65 16.31
C TYR A 135 9.96 -6.59 14.81
N LEU A 136 9.99 -5.39 14.19
CA LEU A 136 9.90 -5.26 12.73
C LEU A 136 11.04 -6.04 12.07
N LYS A 137 12.30 -5.77 12.46
CA LYS A 137 13.48 -6.49 11.95
C LYS A 137 13.35 -8.01 12.07
N ALA A 138 12.84 -8.52 13.20
CA ALA A 138 12.67 -9.96 13.41
C ALA A 138 11.63 -10.61 12.46
N HIS A 139 10.68 -9.83 11.96
CA HIS A 139 9.63 -10.30 11.05
C HIS A 139 9.90 -9.95 9.58
N LEU A 140 11.03 -9.33 9.27
CA LEU A 140 11.49 -9.16 7.90
C LEU A 140 12.51 -10.24 7.51
N GLY A 141 12.60 -10.50 6.21
CA GLY A 141 13.62 -11.35 5.60
C GLY A 141 13.89 -10.93 4.16
N GLY A 142 14.86 -11.58 3.52
CA GLY A 142 15.17 -11.34 2.10
C GLY A 142 15.38 -9.86 1.78
N SER A 143 14.80 -9.40 0.67
CA SER A 143 14.94 -8.03 0.22
C SER A 143 14.39 -7.01 1.22
N ALA A 144 13.31 -7.34 1.94
CA ALA A 144 12.72 -6.41 2.92
C ALA A 144 13.65 -6.13 4.10
N LEU A 145 14.37 -7.16 4.58
CA LEU A 145 15.35 -6.99 5.66
C LEU A 145 16.54 -6.17 5.18
N SER A 146 17.10 -6.50 4.01
CA SER A 146 18.24 -5.77 3.43
C SER A 146 17.95 -4.28 3.23
N THR A 147 16.71 -3.92 2.86
CA THR A 147 16.30 -2.51 2.73
C THR A 147 16.42 -1.74 4.05
N ILE A 148 16.21 -2.41 5.20
CA ILE A 148 16.19 -1.72 6.50
C ILE A 148 17.45 -1.98 7.36
N GLU A 149 18.40 -2.76 6.87
CA GLU A 149 19.64 -3.08 7.58
C GLU A 149 20.50 -1.84 7.85
N GLY A 150 20.47 -0.85 6.94
CA GLY A 150 21.22 0.40 7.05
C GLY A 150 20.69 1.41 8.07
N PHE A 151 19.51 1.19 8.65
CA PHE A 151 18.98 2.10 9.68
C PHE A 151 19.55 1.74 11.06
N ALA A 152 20.19 2.74 11.67
CA ALA A 152 20.64 2.66 13.06
C ALA A 152 19.45 2.86 14.02
N LEU A 153 19.43 2.07 15.09
CA LEU A 153 18.55 2.29 16.23
C LEU A 153 19.12 3.45 17.03
N THR A 154 18.61 4.66 16.80
CA THR A 154 18.94 5.81 17.64
C THR A 154 18.12 5.72 18.94
N PRO A 155 18.75 5.83 20.13
CA PRO A 155 18.06 5.79 21.42
C PRO A 155 17.02 6.88 21.60
#